data_AF-A0A935LNL0-F1
#
_entry.id   AF-A0A935LNL0-F1
#
_cell.length_a   1.000
_cell.length_b   1.000
_cell.length_c   1.000
_cell.angle_alpha   90.00
_cell.angle_beta   90.00
_cell.angle_gamma   90.00
#
_symmetry.space_group_name_H-M   'P 1'
#
loop_
_entity.id
_entity.type
_entity.pdbx_description
1 polymer ?
#
loop_
_entity_poly.entity_id
_entity_poly.type
_entity_poly.pdbx_seq_one_letter_code
_entity_poly.pdbx_strand_id
1 'polypeptide(L)'
;MKQKFKIGDIVSWNSESGRVSGEIIKIYTGDFIFKGYTHPARPEYPQYGIKSLKTNHIAAHKGSALTKTDGYDSGYRKTIILSSYLSGYLQFVLHSAC
;
A
#
# COMPACT_ATOMS: atom_id res chain seq x y z
N MET A 1 -8.63 -3.38 -19.09
CA MET A 1 -7.55 -4.35 -18.76
C MET A 1 -7.56 -4.61 -17.25
N LYS A 2 -7.40 -5.86 -16.80
CA LYS A 2 -7.18 -6.13 -15.36
C LYS A 2 -5.78 -5.64 -15.00
N GLN A 3 -5.71 -4.59 -14.18
CA GLN A 3 -4.43 -4.14 -13.66
C GLN A 3 -3.89 -5.20 -12.70
N LYS A 4 -2.65 -5.65 -12.94
CA LYS A 4 -1.93 -6.55 -12.03
C LYS A 4 -1.10 -5.68 -11.11
N PHE A 5 -1.40 -5.77 -9.82
CA PHE A 5 -0.63 -5.08 -8.80
C PHE A 5 0.48 -5.96 -8.24
N LYS A 6 1.53 -5.34 -7.71
CA LYS A 6 2.64 -5.99 -7.00
C LYS A 6 2.65 -5.63 -5.52
N ILE A 7 3.34 -6.43 -4.72
CA ILE A 7 3.60 -6.11 -3.32
C ILE A 7 4.39 -4.79 -3.25
N GLY A 8 3.99 -3.90 -2.35
CA GLY A 8 4.54 -2.54 -2.21
C GLY A 8 3.86 -1.48 -3.07
N ASP A 9 2.97 -1.85 -4.00
CA ASP A 9 2.19 -0.84 -4.74
C ASP A 9 1.23 -0.11 -3.78
N ILE A 10 1.17 1.22 -3.94
CA ILE A 10 0.16 2.04 -3.29
C ILE A 10 -1.11 2.03 -4.14
N VAL A 11 -2.22 1.70 -3.49
CA VAL A 11 -3.53 1.61 -4.11
C VAL A 11 -4.54 2.40 -3.31
N SER A 12 -5.54 2.92 -4.00
CA SER A 12 -6.75 3.48 -3.41
C SER A 12 -7.97 2.64 -3.78
N TRP A 13 -8.93 2.62 -2.88
CA TRP A 13 -10.24 2.00 -3.10
C TRP A 13 -11.33 2.83 -2.43
N ASN A 14 -12.56 2.63 -2.88
CA ASN A 14 -13.72 3.26 -2.24
C ASN A 14 -14.19 2.39 -1.07
N SER A 15 -14.33 3.01 0.10
CA SER A 15 -14.96 2.46 1.29
C SER A 15 -16.26 3.22 1.56
N GLU A 16 -17.14 2.67 2.40
CA GLU A 16 -18.40 3.31 2.80
C GLU A 16 -18.18 4.73 3.37
N SER A 17 -17.04 4.93 4.05
CA SER A 17 -16.64 6.22 4.62
C SER A 17 -15.81 7.12 3.68
N GLY A 18 -15.77 6.80 2.38
CA GLY A 18 -15.01 7.54 1.36
C GLY A 18 -13.80 6.81 0.81
N ARG A 19 -12.92 7.53 0.08
CA ARG A 19 -11.73 6.95 -0.55
C ARG A 19 -10.64 6.67 0.49
N VAL A 20 -10.13 5.45 0.51
CA VAL A 20 -9.08 4.98 1.40
C VAL A 20 -7.87 4.55 0.58
N SER A 21 -6.68 4.72 1.16
CA SER A 21 -5.40 4.34 0.54
C SER A 21 -4.62 3.36 1.40
N GLY A 22 -3.86 2.49 0.74
CA GLY A 22 -3.16 1.39 1.37
C GLY A 22 -2.02 0.85 0.51
N GLU A 23 -1.18 0.02 1.13
CA GLU A 23 -0.08 -0.69 0.48
C GLU A 23 -0.46 -2.17 0.30
N ILE A 24 -0.17 -2.74 -0.86
CA ILE A 24 -0.36 -4.16 -1.08
C ILE A 24 0.72 -4.93 -0.34
N ILE A 25 0.31 -5.77 0.60
CA ILE A 25 1.19 -6.60 1.42
C ILE A 25 1.19 -8.06 1.00
N LYS A 26 0.14 -8.51 0.30
CA LYS A 26 0.00 -9.92 -0.11
C LYS A 26 -0.85 -10.05 -1.36
N ILE A 27 -0.51 -11.03 -2.20
CA ILE A 27 -1.27 -11.42 -3.38
C ILE A 27 -1.73 -12.86 -3.16
N TYR A 28 -3.03 -13.09 -3.27
CA TYR A 28 -3.65 -14.39 -3.16
C TYR A 28 -4.10 -14.85 -4.55
N THR A 29 -3.53 -15.95 -5.00
CA THR A 29 -3.87 -16.63 -6.27
C THR A 29 -4.58 -17.96 -6.06
N GLY A 30 -4.87 -18.32 -4.80
CA GLY A 30 -5.65 -19.48 -4.40
C GLY A 30 -6.48 -19.15 -3.17
N ASP A 31 -7.41 -20.04 -2.84
CA ASP A 31 -8.33 -19.87 -1.71
C ASP A 31 -7.57 -19.58 -0.41
N PHE A 32 -8.08 -18.62 0.35
CA PHE A 32 -7.43 -18.21 1.60
C PHE A 32 -8.47 -17.86 2.67
N ILE A 33 -8.08 -18.05 3.93
CA ILE A 33 -8.93 -17.67 5.07
C ILE A 33 -8.62 -16.22 5.44
N PHE A 34 -9.65 -15.40 5.52
CA PHE A 34 -9.55 -14.02 5.99
C PHE A 34 -10.75 -13.69 6.88
N LYS A 35 -10.47 -13.19 8.09
CA LYS A 35 -11.47 -12.91 9.13
C LYS A 35 -12.42 -14.09 9.40
N GLY A 36 -11.90 -15.33 9.34
CA GLY A 36 -12.67 -16.54 9.60
C GLY A 36 -13.46 -17.11 8.41
N TYR A 37 -13.43 -16.44 7.24
CA TYR A 37 -14.13 -16.89 6.04
C TYR A 37 -13.15 -17.29 4.93
N THR A 38 -13.52 -18.31 4.16
CA THR A 38 -12.78 -18.70 2.95
C THR A 38 -13.14 -17.75 1.82
N HIS A 39 -12.13 -17.05 1.32
CA HIS A 39 -12.24 -16.19 0.14
C HIS A 39 -11.71 -16.92 -1.09
N PRO A 40 -12.51 -17.07 -2.14
CA PRO A 40 -12.04 -17.66 -3.39
C PRO A 40 -11.10 -16.68 -4.10
N ALA A 41 -9.95 -17.19 -4.52
CA ALA A 41 -9.00 -16.46 -5.35
C ALA A 41 -8.41 -17.40 -6.41
N ARG A 42 -8.07 -16.84 -7.58
CA ARG A 42 -7.50 -17.59 -8.69
C ARG A 42 -6.39 -16.79 -9.38
N PRO A 43 -5.47 -17.40 -10.13
CA PRO A 43 -4.45 -16.67 -10.87
C PRO A 43 -5.03 -15.65 -11.86
N GLU A 44 -6.20 -15.92 -12.43
CA GLU A 44 -6.89 -15.02 -13.36
C GLU A 44 -7.68 -13.91 -12.65
N TYR A 45 -8.03 -14.14 -11.38
CA TYR A 45 -8.79 -13.24 -10.52
C TYR A 45 -8.12 -13.17 -9.13
N PRO A 46 -6.90 -12.60 -9.05
CA PRO A 46 -6.18 -12.53 -7.80
C PRO A 46 -6.89 -11.59 -6.82
N GLN A 47 -6.75 -11.90 -5.54
CA GLN A 47 -7.18 -11.04 -4.44
C GLN A 47 -5.95 -10.44 -3.78
N TYR A 48 -6.08 -9.21 -3.28
CA TYR A 48 -4.96 -8.45 -2.74
C TYR A 48 -5.23 -8.14 -1.27
N GLY A 49 -4.30 -8.56 -0.42
CA GLY A 49 -4.20 -8.12 0.96
C GLY A 49 -3.58 -6.73 1.00
N ILE A 50 -4.29 -5.77 1.55
CA ILE A 50 -3.93 -4.36 1.55
C ILE A 50 -3.88 -3.89 2.99
N LYS A 51 -2.79 -3.23 3.37
CA LYS A 51 -2.64 -2.56 4.65
C LYS A 51 -2.97 -1.08 4.48
N SER A 52 -4.00 -0.61 5.18
CA SER A 52 -4.37 0.81 5.23
C SER A 52 -3.20 1.63 5.76
N LEU A 53 -2.83 2.70 5.05
CA LEU A 53 -1.78 3.62 5.51
C LEU A 53 -2.24 4.45 6.72
N LYS A 54 -3.55 4.67 6.87
CA LYS A 54 -4.12 5.50 7.94
C LYS A 54 -4.30 4.75 9.25
N THR A 55 -4.79 3.52 9.18
CA THR A 55 -5.24 2.77 10.36
C THR A 55 -4.45 1.48 10.59
N ASN A 56 -3.51 1.13 9.70
CA ASN A 56 -2.83 -0.17 9.68
C ASN A 56 -3.77 -1.39 9.57
N HIS A 57 -5.07 -1.18 9.33
CA HIS A 57 -6.03 -2.26 9.15
C HIS A 57 -5.73 -3.04 7.87
N ILE A 58 -5.86 -4.36 7.96
CA ILE A 58 -5.74 -5.24 6.80
C ILE A 58 -7.12 -5.42 6.16
N ALA A 59 -7.18 -5.23 4.85
CA ALA A 59 -8.33 -5.47 4.00
C ALA A 59 -7.97 -6.45 2.88
N ALA A 60 -8.96 -7.15 2.34
CA ALA A 60 -8.79 -8.03 1.19
C ALA A 60 -9.75 -7.58 0.08
N HIS A 61 -9.21 -7.20 -1.07
CA HIS A 61 -10.00 -6.71 -2.21
C HIS A 61 -9.55 -7.33 -3.54
N LYS A 62 -10.49 -7.44 -4.48
CA LYS A 62 -10.20 -7.81 -5.88
C LYS A 62 -9.51 -6.65 -6.58
N GLY A 63 -8.64 -6.97 -7.55
CA GLY A 63 -7.94 -5.93 -8.33
C GLY A 63 -8.85 -4.96 -9.08
N SER A 64 -10.09 -5.36 -9.40
CA SER A 64 -11.09 -4.48 -10.04
C SER A 64 -11.59 -3.34 -9.16
N ALA A 65 -11.45 -3.45 -7.84
CA ALA A 65 -11.85 -2.41 -6.89
C ALA A 65 -10.71 -1.43 -6.57
N LEU A 66 -9.51 -1.68 -7.10
CA LEU A 66 -8.29 -0.97 -6.75
C LEU A 66 -7.87 -0.04 -7.88
N THR A 67 -7.37 1.12 -7.52
CA THR A 67 -6.72 2.06 -8.43
C THR A 67 -5.31 2.29 -7.94
N LYS A 68 -4.31 2.01 -8.80
CA LYS A 68 -2.91 2.30 -8.49
C LYS A 68 -2.74 3.82 -8.36
N THR A 69 -2.03 4.24 -7.33
CA THR A 69 -1.65 5.65 -7.17
C THR A 69 -0.13 5.76 -7.09
N ASP A 70 0.43 6.87 -7.58
CA ASP A 70 1.88 7.08 -7.68
C ASP A 70 2.54 7.38 -6.32
N GLY A 71 1.88 7.03 -5.20
CA GLY A 71 2.36 7.24 -3.83
C GLY A 71 2.45 8.71 -3.39
N TYR A 72 2.27 9.68 -4.31
CA TYR A 72 2.37 11.11 -4.04
C TYR A 72 1.11 11.71 -3.41
N ASP A 73 -0.06 11.10 -3.68
CA ASP A 73 -1.38 11.60 -3.26
C ASP A 73 -1.84 11.11 -1.88
N SER A 74 -1.17 10.10 -1.30
CA SER A 74 -1.43 9.69 0.07
C SER A 74 -0.45 10.41 0.99
N GLY A 75 -0.90 11.50 1.64
CA GLY A 75 -0.17 12.43 2.52
C GLY A 75 0.55 11.86 3.74
N TYR A 76 1.25 10.73 3.59
CA TYR A 76 2.00 10.03 4.63
C TYR A 76 3.42 9.65 4.20
N ARG A 77 3.72 9.52 2.89
CA ARG A 77 5.09 9.22 2.41
C ARG A 77 5.93 10.43 2.00
N LYS A 78 5.34 11.62 1.82
CA LYS A 78 6.13 12.84 1.58
C LYS A 78 7.07 13.13 2.77
N THR A 79 6.60 12.92 4.00
CA THR A 79 7.38 13.19 5.22
C THR A 79 8.53 12.22 5.43
N ILE A 80 8.40 10.92 5.12
CA ILE A 80 9.46 9.93 5.44
C ILE A 80 10.64 10.01 4.47
N ILE A 81 10.41 10.18 3.16
CA ILE A 81 11.52 10.32 2.20
C ILE A 81 12.21 11.69 2.34
N LEU A 82 11.46 12.79 2.57
CA LEU A 82 12.10 14.09 2.84
C LEU A 82 12.86 14.11 4.17
N SER A 83 12.36 13.47 5.23
CA SER A 83 13.05 13.39 6.52
C SER A 83 14.35 12.58 6.44
N SER A 84 14.38 11.47 5.69
CA SER A 84 15.61 10.69 5.51
C SER A 84 16.66 11.43 4.67
N TYR A 85 16.25 12.22 3.68
CA TYR A 85 17.16 13.12 2.96
C TYR A 85 17.66 14.29 3.82
N LEU A 86 16.80 14.91 4.63
CA LEU A 86 17.20 15.97 5.56
C LEU A 86 18.10 15.47 6.70
N SER A 87 17.86 14.27 7.23
CA SER A 87 18.70 13.62 8.23
C SER A 87 20.08 13.27 7.67
N GLY A 88 20.17 12.80 6.42
CA GLY A 88 21.44 12.56 5.76
C GLY A 88 22.22 13.86 5.48
N TYR A 89 21.51 14.93 5.09
CA TYR A 89 22.11 16.25 4.85
C TYR A 89 22.63 16.89 6.15
N LEU A 90 21.87 16.80 7.25
CA LEU A 90 22.26 17.36 8.54
C LEU A 90 23.46 16.61 9.16
N GLN A 91 23.56 15.30 8.95
CA GLN A 91 24.72 14.50 9.37
C GLN A 91 26.01 14.88 8.60
N PHE A 92 25.88 15.23 7.32
CA PHE A 92 27.01 15.59 6.45
C PHE A 92 27.57 16.99 6.76
N VAL A 93 26.69 17.94 7.09
CA VAL A 93 27.11 19.31 7.47
C VAL A 93 27.79 19.33 8.85
N LEU A 94 27.40 18.44 9.78
CA LEU A 94 28.03 18.38 11.11
C LEU A 94 29.47 17.80 11.10
N HIS A 95 29.84 16.98 10.10
CA HIS A 95 31.18 16.38 10.02
C HIS A 95 32.18 17.16 9.13
N SER A 96 31.74 18.24 8.46
CA SER A 96 32.61 19.11 7.66
C SER A 96 32.96 20.43 8.36
N ALA A 97 32.65 20.56 9.65
CA ALA A 97 32.92 21.75 10.46
C ALA A 97 33.79 21.49 11.71
N CYS A 98 34.60 20.43 11.70
CA CYS A 98 35.66 20.18 12.68
C CYS A 98 36.93 19.71 11.97
#